data_AF-A0A842X3T9-F1
#
_entry.id   AF-A0A842X3T9-F1
#
_cell.length_a   1.000
_cell.length_b   1.000
_cell.length_c   1.000
_cell.angle_alpha   90.00
_cell.angle_beta   90.00
_cell.angle_gamma   90.00
#
_symmetry.space_group_name_H-M   'P 1'
#
loop_
_entity.id
_entity.type
_entity.pdbx_description
1 polymer ?
#
loop_
_entity_poly.entity_id
_entity_poly.type
_entity_poly.pdbx_seq_one_letter_code
_entity_poly.pdbx_strand_id
1 'polypeptide(L)'
;MKLVFKCPACDGSALIEMTDEEAAEVKERISKEGRSPTMIVRCENNHELLVTLYNQRGGKGLGVRDVVVPMQKEKKKESKTGSSELDWLTDAFG
;
A
#
# COMPACT_ATOMS: atom_id res chain seq x y z
N MET A 1 12.50 11.29 12.29
CA MET A 1 12.80 11.47 10.84
C MET A 1 11.56 11.90 10.03
N LYS A 2 11.73 12.71 8.95
CA LYS A 2 10.65 13.07 8.00
C LYS A 2 11.02 12.70 6.57
N LEU A 3 10.12 12.03 5.85
CA LEU A 3 10.27 11.71 4.42
C LEU A 3 9.15 12.39 3.63
N VAL A 4 9.53 13.16 2.61
CA VAL A 4 8.59 13.91 1.76
C VAL A 4 8.66 13.35 0.34
N PHE A 5 7.50 13.05 -0.24
CA PHE A 5 7.37 12.58 -1.62
C PHE A 5 6.04 13.05 -2.21
N LYS A 6 5.88 12.88 -3.53
CA LYS A 6 4.68 13.29 -4.26
C LYS A 6 3.74 12.12 -4.45
N CYS A 7 2.44 12.40 -4.32
CA CYS A 7 1.39 11.47 -4.69
C CYS A 7 1.31 11.37 -6.23
N PRO A 8 1.41 10.17 -6.82
CA PRO A 8 1.36 10.01 -8.28
C PRO A 8 -0.04 10.24 -8.88
N ALA A 9 -1.11 10.29 -8.07
CA ALA A 9 -2.47 10.50 -8.56
C ALA A 9 -2.90 11.97 -8.63
N CYS A 10 -2.41 12.81 -7.71
CA CYS A 10 -2.88 14.19 -7.59
C CYS A 10 -1.75 15.23 -7.46
N ASP A 11 -0.49 14.79 -7.61
CA ASP A 11 0.73 15.60 -7.42
C ASP A 11 0.85 16.30 -6.05
N GLY A 12 -0.05 15.95 -5.11
CA GLY A 12 -0.07 16.49 -3.76
C GLY A 12 1.11 15.99 -2.93
N SER A 13 1.47 16.76 -1.90
CA SER A 13 2.54 16.37 -0.99
C SER A 13 2.06 15.24 -0.08
N ALA A 14 2.93 14.26 0.12
CA ALA A 14 2.75 13.20 1.11
C ALA A 14 3.96 13.20 2.05
N LEU A 15 3.68 13.04 3.34
CA LEU A 15 4.67 13.13 4.39
C LEU A 15 4.58 11.89 5.28
N ILE A 16 5.71 11.24 5.48
CA ILE A 16 5.87 10.21 6.50
C ILE A 16 6.69 10.82 7.63
N GLU A 17 6.04 10.98 8.77
CA GLU A 17 6.69 11.23 10.04
C GLU A 17 6.87 9.90 10.76
N MET A 18 8.11 9.61 11.12
CA MET A 18 8.49 8.42 11.88
C MET A 18 9.44 8.83 12.99
N THR A 19 9.32 8.20 14.15
CA THR A 19 10.28 8.37 15.23
C THR A 19 11.62 7.73 14.86
N ASP A 20 12.68 8.09 15.59
CA ASP A 20 13.99 7.50 15.31
C ASP A 20 14.04 6.01 15.73
N GLU A 21 13.19 5.60 16.68
CA GLU A 21 12.99 4.21 17.08
C GLU A 21 12.32 3.39 15.95
N GLU A 22 11.22 3.90 15.39
CA GLU A 22 10.53 3.27 14.25
C GLU A 22 11.45 3.17 13.03
N ALA A 23 12.23 4.22 12.76
CA ALA A 23 13.19 4.21 11.68
C ALA A 23 14.31 3.17 11.90
N ALA A 24 14.75 2.95 13.14
CA ALA A 24 15.73 1.93 13.48
C ALA A 24 15.16 0.52 13.29
N GLU A 25 13.93 0.28 13.72
CA GLU A 25 13.24 -1.01 13.55
C GLU A 25 13.08 -1.35 12.06
N VAL A 26 12.64 -0.39 11.24
CA VAL A 26 12.50 -0.56 9.79
C VAL A 26 13.86 -0.89 9.14
N LYS A 27 14.93 -0.20 9.54
CA LYS A 27 16.30 -0.47 9.04
C LYS A 27 16.77 -1.87 9.43
N GLU A 28 16.53 -2.29 10.67
CA GLU A 28 16.90 -3.60 11.17
C GLU A 28 16.13 -4.69 10.41
N ARG A 29 14.83 -4.49 10.17
CA ARG A 29 14.00 -5.42 9.40
C ARG A 29 14.48 -5.57 7.97
N ILE A 30 14.81 -4.46 7.28
CA ILE A 30 15.40 -4.49 5.93
C ILE A 30 16.70 -5.30 5.93
N SER A 31 17.52 -5.15 6.98
CA SER A 31 18.83 -5.81 7.07
C SER A 31 18.70 -7.30 7.39
N LYS A 32 17.71 -7.69 8.21
CA LYS A 32 17.43 -9.08 8.58
C LYS A 32 16.72 -9.86 7.47
N GLU A 33 15.68 -9.29 6.90
CA GLU A 33 14.83 -9.97 5.90
C GLU A 33 15.37 -9.82 4.47
N GLY A 34 16.28 -8.85 4.23
CA GLY A 34 16.74 -8.50 2.90
C GLY A 34 15.63 -7.93 1.99
N ARG A 35 14.48 -7.58 2.57
CA ARG A 35 13.29 -7.09 1.87
C ARG A 35 12.96 -5.67 2.30
N SER A 36 12.55 -4.87 1.33
CA SER A 36 12.05 -3.52 1.55
C SER A 36 10.60 -3.59 2.06
N PRO A 37 10.30 -3.14 3.29
CA PRO A 37 8.94 -3.12 3.80
C PRO A 37 8.10 -2.05 3.09
N THR A 38 6.82 -2.34 2.96
CA THR A 38 5.80 -1.43 2.41
C THR A 38 4.95 -0.87 3.53
N MET A 39 4.72 0.44 3.52
CA MET A 39 3.84 1.12 4.48
C MET A 39 2.66 1.77 3.77
N ILE A 40 1.54 1.91 4.46
CA ILE A 40 0.37 2.64 3.96
C ILE A 40 0.38 4.04 4.55
N VAL A 41 0.30 5.05 3.70
CA VAL A 41 0.37 6.47 4.05
C VAL A 41 -0.74 7.21 3.33
N ARG A 42 -1.26 8.30 3.90
CA ARG A 42 -2.24 9.15 3.23
C ARG A 42 -1.60 10.46 2.77
N CYS A 43 -1.86 10.87 1.53
CA CYS A 43 -1.49 12.21 1.08
C CYS A 43 -2.46 13.28 1.61
N GLU A 44 -2.14 14.56 1.41
CA GLU A 44 -3.02 15.69 1.79
C GLU A 44 -4.43 15.60 1.20
N ASN A 45 -4.57 15.06 -0.02
CA ASN A 45 -5.86 14.83 -0.68
C ASN A 45 -6.54 13.50 -0.28
N ASN A 46 -6.11 12.89 0.83
CA ASN A 46 -6.68 11.66 1.40
C ASN A 46 -6.63 10.40 0.50
N HIS A 47 -5.73 10.36 -0.49
CA HIS A 47 -5.42 9.12 -1.21
C HIS A 47 -4.54 8.23 -0.34
N GLU A 48 -4.89 6.94 -0.25
CA GLU A 48 -4.02 5.93 0.34
C GLU A 48 -2.89 5.61 -0.63
N LEU A 49 -1.67 5.55 -0.11
CA LEU A 49 -0.43 5.33 -0.85
C LEU A 49 0.32 4.17 -0.20
N LEU A 50 0.74 3.22 -1.02
CA LEU A 50 1.68 2.17 -0.65
C LEU A 50 3.09 2.65 -0.95
N VAL A 51 3.90 2.78 0.09
CA VAL A 51 5.25 3.34 0.04
C VAL A 51 6.27 2.28 0.41
N THR A 52 7.19 1.99 -0.49
CA THR A 52 8.26 1.00 -0.27
C THR A 52 9.52 1.70 0.26
N LEU A 53 9.99 1.30 1.44
CA LEU A 53 11.16 1.89 2.08
C LEU A 53 12.44 1.07 1.81
N TYR A 54 13.58 1.75 1.69
CA TYR A 54 14.88 1.11 1.55
C TYR A 54 15.97 1.82 2.34
N ASN A 55 17.05 1.10 2.65
CA ASN A 55 18.22 1.68 3.31
C ASN A 55 19.05 2.48 2.30
N GLN A 56 19.26 3.76 2.57
CA GLN A 56 20.15 4.59 1.75
C GLN A 56 21.60 4.09 1.85
N ARG A 57 22.36 4.28 0.76
CA ARG A 57 23.80 3.99 0.75
C ARG A 57 24.48 4.81 1.85
N GLY A 58 25.18 4.11 2.75
CA GLY A 58 25.81 4.70 3.93
C GLY A 58 25.06 4.52 5.25
N GLY A 59 23.91 3.83 5.27
CA GLY A 59 23.21 3.41 6.51
C GLY A 59 22.57 4.53 7.35
N LYS A 60 22.85 5.79 7.01
CA LYS A 60 22.41 6.96 7.78
C LYS A 60 20.92 7.29 7.60
N GLY A 61 20.26 6.82 6.53
CA GLY A 61 18.87 7.19 6.24
C GLY A 61 18.02 6.08 5.64
N LEU A 62 16.71 6.29 5.69
CA LEU A 62 15.71 5.56 4.91
C LEU A 62 15.36 6.39 3.68
N GLY A 63 15.14 5.72 2.55
CA GLY A 63 14.65 6.33 1.32
C GLY A 63 13.35 5.69 0.88
N VAL A 64 12.63 6.40 0.02
CA VAL A 64 11.42 5.90 -0.65
C VAL A 64 11.81 5.38 -2.02
N ARG A 65 11.54 4.10 -2.31
CA ARG A 65 11.80 3.49 -3.62
C ARG A 65 10.62 3.65 -4.56
N ASP A 66 9.46 3.17 -4.11
CA ASP A 66 8.24 3.12 -4.91
C ASP A 66 7.08 3.72 -4.13
N VAL A 67 6.21 4.44 -4.83
CA VAL A 67 4.95 4.99 -4.32
C VAL A 67 3.85 4.55 -5.27
N VAL A 68 2.93 3.72 -4.79
CA VAL A 68 1.85 3.16 -5.59
C VAL A 68 0.52 3.56 -4.97
N VAL A 69 -0.41 4.06 -5.78
CA VAL A 69 -1.80 4.26 -5.35
C VAL A 69 -2.50 2.91 -5.54
N PRO A 70 -2.96 2.24 -4.47
CA PRO A 70 -3.73 1.02 -4.62
C PRO A 70 -5.01 1.35 -5.37
N MET A 71 -5.27 0.64 -6.46
CA MET A 71 -6.57 0.69 -7.11
C MET A 71 -7.58 0.19 -6.08
N GLN A 72 -8.49 1.06 -5.64
CA GLN A 72 -9.68 0.60 -4.95
C GLN A 72 -10.38 -0.33 -5.96
N LYS A 73 -10.38 -1.64 -5.68
CA LYS A 73 -11.39 -2.51 -6.28
C LYS A 73 -12.69 -1.81 -5.96
N GLU A 74 -13.38 -1.32 -6.99
CA GLU A 74 -14.78 -0.92 -6.85
C GLU A 74 -15.41 -1.99 -5.98
N LYS A 75 -15.96 -1.60 -4.82
CA LYS A 75 -16.80 -2.50 -4.04
C LYS A 75 -17.80 -3.00 -5.07
N LYS A 76 -17.63 -4.24 -5.56
CA LYS A 76 -18.65 -4.94 -6.32
C LYS A 76 -19.88 -4.71 -5.50
N LYS A 77 -20.81 -3.93 -6.05
CA LYS A 77 -22.13 -3.73 -5.45
C LYS A 77 -22.55 -5.11 -5.00
N GLU A 78 -22.90 -5.25 -3.72
CA GLU A 78 -23.63 -6.41 -3.26
C GLU A 78 -24.93 -6.45 -4.07
N SER A 79 -24.88 -7.08 -5.25
CA SER A 79 -26.06 -7.66 -5.85
C SER A 79 -26.37 -8.87 -4.99
N LYS A 80 -27.22 -8.65 -3.99
CA LYS A 80 -28.03 -9.71 -3.39
C LYS A 80 -28.69 -10.47 -4.51
N THR A 81 -28.16 -11.63 -4.84
CA THR A 81 -28.92 -12.67 -5.51
C THR A 81 -28.29 -13.97 -5.05
N GLY A 82 -28.94 -14.62 -4.07
CA GLY A 82 -28.56 -15.94 -3.64
C GLY A 82 -28.76 -16.88 -4.81
N SER A 83 -27.68 -17.27 -5.47
CA SER A 83 -27.68 -18.40 -6.39
C SER A 83 -27.32 -19.62 -5.56
N SER A 84 -28.35 -20.34 -5.11
CA SER A 84 -28.20 -21.72 -4.66
C SER A 84 -27.55 -22.53 -5.78
N GLU A 85 -26.74 -23.51 -5.42
CA GLU A 85 -25.94 -24.38 -6.29
C GLU A 85 -26.76 -25.26 -7.26
N LEU A 86 -28.06 -24.99 -7.41
CA LEU A 86 -29.02 -25.75 -8.21
C LEU A 86 -29.30 -25.15 -9.59
N ASP A 87 -28.87 -23.92 -9.86
CA ASP A 87 -29.32 -23.18 -11.06
C ASP A 87 -28.61 -23.61 -12.37
N TRP A 88 -27.49 -24.34 -12.29
CA TRP A 88 -26.80 -24.86 -13.48
C TRP A 88 -27.46 -26.12 -14.08
N LEU A 89 -28.28 -26.82 -13.30
CA LEU A 89 -28.94 -28.06 -13.73
C LEU A 89 -30.17 -27.77 -14.62
N THR A 90 -30.88 -26.68 -14.36
CA THR A 90 -32.06 -26.25 -15.13
C THR A 90 -31.70 -25.65 -16.48
N ASP A 91 -30.57 -24.95 -16.58
CA ASP A 91 -30.12 -24.28 -17.82
C ASP A 91 -29.56 -25.27 -18.87
N ALA A 92 -29.18 -26.48 -18.46
CA ALA A 92 -28.62 -27.49 -19.36
C ALA A 92 -29.67 -28.38 -20.06
N PHE A 93 -30.92 -28.39 -19.61
CA PHE A 93 -31.93 -29.36 -20.07
C PHE A 93 -33.34 -28.78 -20.32
N GLY A 94 -33.50 -27.45 -20.40
CA GLY A 94 -34.78 -26.78 -20.68
C GLY A 94 -34.75 -25.92 -21.93
#